data_AF-A0A1Z9F4U7-F1
#
_entry.id   AF-A0A1Z9F4U7-F1
#
_cell.length_a   1.000
_cell.length_b   1.000
_cell.length_c   1.000
_cell.angle_alpha   90.00
_cell.angle_beta   90.00
_cell.angle_gamma   90.00
#
_symmetry.space_group_name_H-M   'P 1'
#
loop_
_entity.id
_entity.type
_entity.pdbx_description
1 polymer ?
#
loop_
_entity_poly.entity_id
_entity_poly.type
_entity_poly.pdbx_seq_one_letter_code
_entity_poly.pdbx_strand_id
1 'polypeptide(L)'
;MLEALKSLFESSALSEEVKAEIQDAWDAKITENRQQVTAELREEFAKKYEHDKSTMVEAIDTMLSERLAEEIAEFSEDRKQLAEAKAKYAIAMRENADLMKNFVLDQLSKEVGELHEDKKAMASKYAQLEEFVVEALSKEIAEFYEDKKDLAETKVRLVREAKEHFKKVKSNFIERSATAVSETVDKVLKGEINQLKEDIEEARKNDFGRKIFEAFSNEYSGSYLNEKSESAKLLKVVELKDKQLAEAKAFAAKAKTLAEAQAVEKKQIVEAANREKIMRGLIAPLSKDQQEIMTDLLESVQTDRLQKSFDKYLPSVIDGQSPAKRKAILSEGTEVTGNREKTTTHVKADESNVLDIRRLAGLN
;
A
#
# COMPACT_ATOMS: atom_id res chain seq x y z
N MET A 1 -108.94 -82.26 142.06
CA MET A 1 -110.39 -82.31 141.76
C MET A 1 -110.78 -83.46 140.83
N LEU A 2 -109.98 -83.83 139.82
CA LEU A 2 -110.23 -84.97 138.92
C LEU A 2 -110.24 -86.36 139.60
N GLU A 3 -109.53 -86.53 140.71
CA GLU A 3 -109.40 -87.82 141.43
C GLU A 3 -110.61 -88.16 142.33
N ALA A 4 -111.27 -87.14 142.90
CA ALA A 4 -112.44 -87.32 143.75
C ALA A 4 -113.73 -87.63 142.98
N LEU A 5 -113.80 -87.21 141.70
CA LEU A 5 -114.91 -87.55 140.81
C LEU A 5 -114.82 -88.98 140.26
N LYS A 6 -113.62 -89.57 140.25
CA LYS A 6 -113.39 -90.92 139.72
C LYS A 6 -113.94 -92.01 140.64
N SER A 7 -113.85 -91.85 141.97
CA SER A 7 -114.38 -92.85 142.92
C SER A 7 -115.92 -92.87 143.01
N LEU A 8 -116.59 -91.77 142.63
CA LEU A 8 -118.05 -91.69 142.51
C LEU A 8 -118.60 -92.43 141.27
N PHE A 9 -117.78 -92.63 140.23
CA PHE A 9 -118.18 -93.30 138.99
C PHE A 9 -118.11 -94.84 139.04
N GLU A 10 -117.42 -95.42 140.04
CA GLU A 10 -117.12 -96.85 140.15
C GLU A 10 -117.96 -97.62 141.20
N SER A 11 -118.71 -96.96 142.09
CA SER A 11 -119.57 -97.64 143.07
C SER A 11 -121.06 -97.66 142.67
N SER A 12 -121.47 -98.81 142.12
CA SER A 12 -122.80 -99.43 141.94
C SER A 12 -124.12 -98.70 142.34
N ALA A 13 -124.31 -97.43 142.01
CA ALA A 13 -125.59 -96.72 142.23
C ALA A 13 -125.99 -95.72 141.12
N LEU A 14 -125.48 -95.88 139.90
CA LEU A 14 -125.80 -95.02 138.75
C LEU A 14 -126.29 -95.87 137.58
N SER A 15 -127.48 -95.56 137.02
CA SER A 15 -127.98 -96.17 135.79
C SER A 15 -127.15 -95.73 134.58
N GLU A 16 -127.05 -96.55 133.54
CA GLU A 16 -126.30 -96.23 132.31
C GLU A 16 -126.70 -94.89 131.69
N GLU A 17 -127.97 -94.49 131.85
CA GLU A 17 -128.53 -93.24 131.34
C GLU A 17 -127.86 -92.00 131.96
N VAL A 18 -127.56 -92.02 133.26
CA VAL A 18 -126.90 -90.89 133.95
C VAL A 18 -125.41 -90.78 133.56
N LYS A 19 -124.75 -91.90 133.23
CA LYS A 19 -123.37 -91.87 132.75
C LYS A 19 -123.27 -91.26 131.34
N ALA A 20 -124.23 -91.56 130.47
CA ALA A 20 -124.29 -90.97 129.13
C ALA A 20 -124.52 -89.46 129.19
N GLU A 21 -125.46 -88.98 130.02
CA GLU A 21 -125.72 -87.54 130.19
C GLU A 21 -124.51 -86.78 130.76
N ILE A 22 -123.78 -87.36 131.72
CA ILE A 22 -122.57 -86.71 132.26
C ILE A 22 -121.45 -86.70 131.23
N GLN A 23 -121.30 -87.76 130.44
CA GLN A 23 -120.29 -87.83 129.38
C GLN A 23 -120.59 -86.82 128.27
N ASP A 24 -121.84 -86.71 127.84
CA ASP A 24 -122.28 -85.70 126.87
C ASP A 24 -122.10 -84.27 127.41
N ALA A 25 -122.44 -84.02 128.67
CA ALA A 25 -122.22 -82.73 129.31
C ALA A 25 -120.72 -82.39 129.45
N TRP A 26 -119.88 -83.40 129.72
CA TRP A 26 -118.44 -83.25 129.81
C TRP A 26 -117.81 -82.96 128.44
N ASP A 27 -118.20 -83.72 127.40
CA ASP A 27 -117.73 -83.51 126.03
C ASP A 27 -118.23 -82.17 125.47
N ALA A 28 -119.45 -81.75 125.78
CA ALA A 28 -119.95 -80.42 125.48
C ALA A 28 -119.08 -79.34 126.15
N LYS A 29 -118.74 -79.52 127.43
CA LYS A 29 -117.91 -78.57 128.19
C LYS A 29 -116.44 -78.54 127.76
N ILE A 30 -115.89 -79.67 127.31
CA ILE A 30 -114.58 -79.73 126.64
C ILE A 30 -114.62 -78.98 125.31
N THR A 31 -115.68 -79.17 124.52
CA THR A 31 -115.83 -78.53 123.22
C THR A 31 -116.01 -77.02 123.38
N GLU A 32 -116.81 -76.58 124.34
CA GLU A 32 -116.99 -75.18 124.72
C GLU A 32 -115.66 -74.55 125.17
N ASN A 33 -114.93 -75.18 126.10
CA ASN A 33 -113.60 -74.69 126.51
C ASN A 33 -112.61 -74.63 125.34
N ARG A 34 -112.60 -75.62 124.45
CA ARG A 34 -111.74 -75.58 123.25
C ARG A 34 -112.11 -74.41 122.34
N GLN A 35 -113.41 -74.18 122.11
CA GLN A 35 -113.87 -73.05 121.31
C GLN A 35 -113.50 -71.72 121.96
N GLN A 36 -113.70 -71.57 123.27
CA GLN A 36 -113.31 -70.39 124.02
C GLN A 36 -111.79 -70.14 123.94
N VAL A 37 -110.98 -71.14 124.26
CA VAL A 37 -109.51 -71.02 124.19
C VAL A 37 -109.03 -70.71 122.77
N THR A 38 -109.63 -71.31 121.72
CA THR A 38 -109.29 -70.96 120.33
C THR A 38 -109.75 -69.56 119.92
N ALA A 39 -110.85 -69.06 120.48
CA ALA A 39 -111.30 -67.69 120.26
C ALA A 39 -110.37 -66.69 120.95
N GLU A 40 -110.01 -66.95 122.21
CA GLU A 40 -109.04 -66.16 122.99
C GLU A 40 -107.67 -66.14 122.29
N LEU A 41 -107.15 -67.30 121.86
CA LEU A 41 -105.89 -67.37 121.10
C LEU A 41 -105.98 -66.59 119.78
N ARG A 42 -107.09 -66.67 119.04
CA ARG A 42 -107.25 -65.88 117.80
C ARG A 42 -107.29 -64.39 118.09
N GLU A 43 -107.96 -63.97 119.16
CA GLU A 43 -108.02 -62.58 119.56
C GLU A 43 -106.64 -62.09 120.02
N GLU A 44 -105.89 -62.88 120.79
CA GLU A 44 -104.52 -62.58 121.18
C GLU A 44 -103.58 -62.51 119.97
N PHE A 45 -103.66 -63.47 119.03
CA PHE A 45 -102.85 -63.42 117.81
C PHE A 45 -103.21 -62.23 116.92
N ALA A 46 -104.50 -61.88 116.81
CA ALA A 46 -104.93 -60.70 116.07
C ALA A 46 -104.41 -59.41 116.73
N LYS A 47 -104.55 -59.27 118.05
CA LYS A 47 -104.01 -58.12 118.81
C LYS A 47 -102.49 -58.02 118.69
N LYS A 48 -101.78 -59.15 118.78
CA LYS A 48 -100.32 -59.17 118.68
C LYS A 48 -99.86 -58.83 117.27
N TYR A 49 -100.55 -59.33 116.25
CA TYR A 49 -100.28 -58.98 114.85
C TYR A 49 -100.55 -57.49 114.57
N GLU A 50 -101.65 -56.93 115.09
CA GLU A 50 -101.93 -55.50 114.96
C GLU A 50 -100.89 -54.64 115.69
N HIS A 51 -100.47 -55.05 116.88
CA HIS A 51 -99.40 -54.40 117.63
C HIS A 51 -98.07 -54.43 116.85
N ASP A 52 -97.61 -55.62 116.45
CA ASP A 52 -96.35 -55.79 115.71
C ASP A 52 -96.37 -55.02 114.38
N LYS A 53 -97.52 -55.00 113.69
CA LYS A 53 -97.72 -54.20 112.48
C LYS A 53 -97.62 -52.70 112.78
N SER A 54 -98.26 -52.21 113.84
CA SER A 54 -98.16 -50.81 114.25
C SER A 54 -96.71 -50.44 114.56
N THR A 55 -96.02 -51.28 115.35
CA THR A 55 -94.62 -51.04 115.72
C THR A 55 -93.69 -51.07 114.50
N MET A 56 -93.90 -51.97 113.54
CA MET A 56 -93.12 -51.96 112.30
C MET A 56 -93.39 -50.70 111.45
N VAL A 57 -94.65 -50.27 111.34
CA VAL A 57 -94.99 -49.04 110.60
C VAL A 57 -94.37 -47.82 111.27
N GLU A 58 -94.47 -47.70 112.60
CA GLU A 58 -93.86 -46.63 113.38
C GLU A 58 -92.33 -46.63 113.26
N ALA A 59 -91.69 -47.80 113.33
CA ALA A 59 -90.24 -47.91 113.15
C ALA A 59 -89.80 -47.51 111.73
N ILE A 60 -90.55 -47.90 110.70
CA ILE A 60 -90.27 -47.49 109.31
C ILE A 60 -90.47 -45.99 109.13
N ASP A 61 -91.55 -45.43 109.67
CA ASP A 61 -91.86 -44.00 109.57
C ASP A 61 -90.82 -43.15 110.32
N THR A 62 -90.39 -43.61 111.49
CA THR A 62 -89.33 -42.97 112.28
C THR A 62 -87.99 -43.04 111.53
N MET A 63 -87.58 -44.21 111.05
CA MET A 63 -86.32 -44.37 110.31
C MET A 63 -86.31 -43.54 109.02
N LEU A 64 -87.43 -43.50 108.29
CA LEU A 64 -87.55 -42.71 107.07
C LEU A 64 -87.53 -41.21 107.36
N SER A 65 -88.24 -40.77 108.40
CA SER A 65 -88.28 -39.36 108.79
C SER A 65 -86.93 -38.87 109.30
N GLU A 66 -86.22 -39.66 110.11
CA GLU A 66 -84.89 -39.33 110.60
C GLU A 66 -83.88 -39.23 109.45
N ARG A 67 -83.85 -40.21 108.54
CA ARG A 67 -82.95 -40.16 107.37
C ARG A 67 -83.27 -39.03 106.42
N LEU A 68 -84.55 -38.76 106.14
CA LEU A 68 -84.94 -37.63 105.31
C LEU A 68 -84.57 -36.29 105.98
N ALA A 69 -84.73 -36.18 107.29
CA ALA A 69 -84.33 -34.97 108.02
C ALA A 69 -82.81 -34.76 107.97
N GLU A 70 -82.02 -35.83 108.12
CA GLU A 70 -80.56 -35.80 108.00
C GLU A 70 -80.12 -35.43 106.57
N GLU A 71 -80.66 -36.07 105.53
CA GLU A 71 -80.35 -35.75 104.14
C GLU A 71 -80.76 -34.32 103.75
N ILE A 72 -81.90 -33.82 104.24
CA ILE A 72 -82.32 -32.42 104.01
C ILE A 72 -81.37 -31.44 104.70
N ALA A 73 -80.88 -31.78 105.90
CA ALA A 73 -79.91 -30.96 106.63
C ALA A 73 -78.56 -30.92 105.89
N GLU A 74 -78.05 -32.08 105.45
CA GLU A 74 -76.84 -32.17 104.63
C GLU A 74 -76.99 -31.40 103.31
N PHE A 75 -78.11 -31.56 102.60
CA PHE A 75 -78.36 -30.87 101.34
C PHE A 75 -78.45 -29.34 101.51
N SER A 76 -79.02 -28.88 102.63
CA SER A 76 -79.07 -27.45 102.97
C SER A 76 -77.66 -26.89 103.22
N GLU A 77 -76.82 -27.63 103.94
CA GLU A 77 -75.44 -27.24 104.22
C GLU A 77 -74.58 -27.28 102.95
N ASP A 78 -74.70 -28.31 102.12
CA ASP A 78 -74.03 -28.41 100.82
C ASP A 78 -74.42 -27.25 99.89
N ARG A 79 -75.71 -26.89 99.86
CA ARG A 79 -76.18 -25.76 99.06
C ARG A 79 -75.58 -24.44 99.55
N LYS A 80 -75.44 -24.27 100.87
CA LYS A 80 -74.81 -23.10 101.48
C LYS A 80 -73.32 -23.05 101.14
N GLN A 81 -72.60 -24.15 101.30
CA GLN A 81 -71.17 -24.25 100.96
C GLN A 81 -70.93 -24.01 99.46
N LEU A 82 -71.80 -24.52 98.58
CA LEU A 82 -71.73 -24.28 97.15
C LEU A 82 -71.99 -22.81 96.80
N ALA A 83 -72.91 -22.14 97.49
CA ALA A 83 -73.12 -20.70 97.33
C ALA A 83 -71.90 -19.89 97.80
N GLU A 84 -71.31 -20.25 98.93
CA GLU A 84 -70.08 -19.63 99.45
C GLU A 84 -68.88 -19.86 98.52
N ALA A 85 -68.71 -21.07 97.99
CA ALA A 85 -67.66 -21.40 97.03
C ALA A 85 -67.82 -20.63 95.72
N LYS A 86 -69.06 -20.52 95.20
CA LYS A 86 -69.35 -19.70 94.01
C LYS A 86 -69.07 -18.22 94.25
N ALA A 87 -69.40 -17.69 95.43
CA ALA A 87 -69.10 -16.31 95.80
C ALA A 87 -67.58 -16.08 95.89
N LYS A 88 -66.84 -16.95 96.58
CA LYS A 88 -65.37 -16.89 96.66
C LYS A 88 -64.71 -16.99 95.29
N TYR A 89 -65.18 -17.90 94.43
CA TYR A 89 -64.67 -18.03 93.07
C TYR A 89 -64.94 -16.78 92.22
N ALA A 90 -66.13 -16.18 92.33
CA ALA A 90 -66.45 -14.95 91.62
C ALA A 90 -65.60 -13.76 92.10
N ILE A 91 -65.29 -13.69 93.40
CA ILE A 91 -64.38 -12.68 93.97
C ILE A 91 -62.96 -12.91 93.44
N ALA A 92 -62.43 -14.14 93.56
CA ALA A 92 -61.09 -14.48 93.07
C ALA A 92 -60.93 -14.24 91.57
N MET A 93 -61.98 -14.50 90.77
CA MET A 93 -61.99 -14.22 89.33
C MET A 93 -61.95 -12.72 89.04
N ARG A 94 -62.64 -11.88 89.82
CA ARG A 94 -62.54 -10.42 89.69
C ARG A 94 -61.16 -9.92 90.07
N GLU A 95 -60.63 -10.37 91.20
CA GLU A 95 -59.28 -10.00 91.65
C GLU A 95 -58.21 -10.40 90.62
N ASN A 96 -58.27 -11.61 90.08
CA ASN A 96 -57.36 -12.06 89.02
C ASN A 96 -57.54 -11.25 87.72
N ALA A 97 -58.77 -10.90 87.34
CA ALA A 97 -59.03 -10.07 86.17
C ALA A 97 -58.45 -8.66 86.35
N ASP A 98 -58.56 -8.07 87.54
CA ASP A 98 -57.99 -6.76 87.86
C ASP A 98 -56.46 -6.81 87.89
N LEU A 99 -55.86 -7.87 88.45
CA LEU A 99 -54.41 -8.10 88.41
C LEU A 99 -53.90 -8.23 86.98
N MET A 100 -54.57 -9.03 86.14
CA MET A 100 -54.20 -9.20 84.73
C MET A 100 -54.36 -7.89 83.96
N LYS A 101 -55.45 -7.14 84.18
CA LYS A 101 -55.66 -5.82 83.58
C LYS A 101 -54.54 -4.86 83.96
N ASN A 102 -54.18 -4.79 85.25
CA ASN A 102 -53.11 -3.91 85.72
C ASN A 102 -51.76 -4.32 85.15
N PHE A 103 -51.46 -5.61 85.10
CA PHE A 103 -50.24 -6.13 84.47
C PHE A 103 -50.15 -5.74 82.99
N VAL A 104 -51.24 -5.96 82.22
CA VAL A 104 -51.27 -5.60 80.79
C VAL A 104 -51.16 -4.09 80.60
N LEU A 105 -51.83 -3.28 81.42
CA LEU A 105 -51.73 -1.82 81.32
C LEU A 105 -50.34 -1.30 81.68
N ASP A 106 -49.70 -1.84 82.72
CA ASP A 106 -48.33 -1.47 83.11
C ASP A 106 -47.33 -1.87 82.03
N GLN A 107 -47.44 -3.09 81.51
CA GLN A 107 -46.58 -3.57 80.42
C GLN A 107 -46.77 -2.76 79.14
N LEU A 108 -48.02 -2.49 78.75
CA LEU A 108 -48.31 -1.65 77.59
C LEU A 108 -47.80 -0.22 77.80
N SER A 109 -47.95 0.35 78.99
CA SER A 109 -47.44 1.69 79.28
C SER A 109 -45.91 1.74 79.20
N LYS A 110 -45.21 0.70 79.66
CA LYS A 110 -43.76 0.58 79.52
C LYS A 110 -43.34 0.46 78.07
N GLU A 111 -43.93 -0.47 77.32
CA GLU A 111 -43.63 -0.67 75.91
C GLU A 111 -43.91 0.58 75.06
N VAL A 112 -45.01 1.30 75.33
CA VAL A 112 -45.32 2.56 74.65
C VAL A 112 -44.30 3.65 75.03
N GLY A 113 -43.86 3.70 76.29
CA GLY A 113 -42.81 4.60 76.75
C GLY A 113 -41.48 4.35 76.05
N GLU A 114 -41.01 3.10 76.07
CA GLU A 114 -39.79 2.64 75.40
C GLU A 114 -39.85 2.93 73.89
N LEU A 115 -40.98 2.64 73.24
CA LEU A 115 -41.17 2.94 71.81
C LEU A 115 -41.12 4.44 71.51
N HIS A 116 -41.54 5.29 72.45
CA HIS A 116 -41.45 6.74 72.29
C HIS A 116 -40.01 7.25 72.45
N GLU A 117 -39.27 6.70 73.41
CA GLU A 117 -37.85 6.98 73.61
C GLU A 117 -37.01 6.51 72.40
N ASP A 118 -37.28 5.31 71.89
CA ASP A 118 -36.65 4.77 70.69
C ASP A 118 -36.92 5.66 69.46
N LYS A 119 -38.16 6.12 69.28
CA LYS A 119 -38.49 7.08 68.21
C LYS A 119 -37.71 8.39 68.35
N LYS A 120 -37.56 8.91 69.57
CA LYS A 120 -36.78 10.12 69.82
C LYS A 120 -35.29 9.92 69.54
N ALA A 121 -34.74 8.77 69.93
CA ALA A 121 -33.37 8.39 69.63
C ALA A 121 -33.16 8.25 68.10
N MET A 122 -34.08 7.58 67.40
CA MET A 122 -34.05 7.44 65.94
C MET A 122 -34.12 8.80 65.24
N ALA A 123 -34.99 9.71 65.68
CA ALA A 123 -35.07 11.07 65.13
C ALA A 123 -33.75 11.83 65.30
N SER A 124 -33.09 11.71 66.46
CA SER A 124 -31.77 12.30 66.68
C SER A 124 -30.69 11.69 65.78
N LYS A 125 -30.69 10.37 65.58
CA LYS A 125 -29.77 9.70 64.64
C LYS A 125 -30.01 10.10 63.19
N TYR A 126 -31.27 10.29 62.82
CA TYR A 126 -31.63 10.76 61.49
C TYR A 126 -31.15 12.19 61.25
N ALA A 127 -31.34 13.10 62.21
CA ALA A 127 -30.79 14.45 62.13
C ALA A 127 -29.26 14.48 62.00
N GLN A 128 -28.55 13.60 62.74
CA GLN A 128 -27.09 13.45 62.61
C GLN A 128 -26.67 12.95 61.21
N LEU A 129 -27.42 12.01 60.64
CA LEU A 129 -27.18 11.53 59.27
C LEU A 129 -27.43 12.64 58.25
N GLU A 130 -28.51 13.41 58.40
CA GLU A 130 -28.79 14.56 57.54
C GLU A 130 -27.67 15.60 57.59
N GLU A 131 -27.21 15.95 58.80
CA GLU A 131 -26.10 16.89 58.99
C GLU A 131 -24.81 16.38 58.31
N PHE A 132 -24.46 15.11 58.53
CA PHE A 132 -23.28 14.49 57.90
C PHE A 132 -23.38 14.50 56.37
N VAL A 133 -24.54 14.15 55.82
CA VAL A 133 -24.77 14.14 54.36
C VAL A 133 -24.70 15.56 53.79
N VAL A 134 -25.29 16.55 54.46
CA VAL A 134 -25.23 17.95 54.01
C VAL A 134 -23.81 18.49 54.09
N GLU A 135 -23.05 18.18 55.14
CA GLU A 135 -21.65 18.60 55.27
C GLU A 135 -20.77 17.93 54.19
N ALA A 136 -20.93 16.62 53.98
CA ALA A 136 -20.20 15.88 52.94
C ALA A 136 -20.51 16.41 51.53
N LEU A 137 -21.79 16.59 51.20
CA LEU A 137 -22.20 17.16 49.91
C LEU A 137 -21.72 18.60 49.74
N SER A 138 -21.72 19.42 50.81
CA SER A 138 -21.22 20.79 50.75
C SER A 138 -19.72 20.85 50.49
N LYS A 139 -18.94 19.95 51.12
CA LYS A 139 -17.50 19.80 50.86
C LYS A 139 -17.24 19.31 49.43
N GLU A 140 -17.94 18.28 48.98
CA GLU A 140 -17.80 17.74 47.62
C GLU A 140 -18.16 18.79 46.56
N ILE A 141 -19.20 19.59 46.79
CA ILE A 141 -19.55 20.71 45.90
C ILE A 141 -18.43 21.77 45.88
N ALA A 142 -17.86 22.11 47.04
CA ALA A 142 -16.77 23.09 47.12
C ALA A 142 -15.51 22.60 46.39
N GLU A 143 -15.11 21.35 46.63
CA GLU A 143 -14.00 20.69 45.92
C GLU A 143 -14.27 20.65 44.41
N PHE A 144 -15.49 20.34 43.98
CA PHE A 144 -15.85 20.33 42.56
C PHE A 144 -15.73 21.72 41.90
N TYR A 145 -16.05 22.80 42.63
CA TYR A 145 -15.85 24.16 42.14
C TYR A 145 -14.37 24.53 42.00
N GLU A 146 -13.54 24.09 42.95
CA GLU A 146 -12.08 24.27 42.91
C GLU A 146 -11.47 23.49 41.74
N ASP A 147 -11.79 22.21 41.60
CA ASP A 147 -11.35 21.36 40.50
C ASP A 147 -11.76 21.94 39.13
N LYS A 148 -12.97 22.48 39.02
CA LYS A 148 -13.44 23.12 37.79
C LYS A 148 -12.64 24.38 37.47
N LYS A 149 -12.28 25.16 38.48
CA LYS A 149 -11.44 26.35 38.33
C LYS A 149 -10.04 25.97 37.88
N ASP A 150 -9.43 24.97 38.52
CA ASP A 150 -8.11 24.46 38.16
C ASP A 150 -8.08 23.86 36.75
N LEU A 151 -9.15 23.16 36.34
CA LEU A 151 -9.29 22.68 34.98
C LEU A 151 -9.35 23.82 33.96
N ALA A 152 -10.02 24.94 34.29
CA ALA A 152 -10.05 26.10 33.42
C ALA A 152 -8.66 26.77 33.35
N GLU A 153 -7.98 26.95 34.49
CA GLU A 153 -6.64 27.53 34.54
C GLU A 153 -5.60 26.69 33.81
N THR A 154 -5.63 25.36 33.98
CA THR A 154 -4.76 24.44 33.25
C THR A 154 -5.02 24.46 31.75
N LYS A 155 -6.28 24.52 31.30
CA LYS A 155 -6.62 24.70 29.88
C LYS A 155 -6.07 26.02 29.34
N VAL A 156 -6.23 27.13 30.05
CA VAL A 156 -5.68 28.44 29.63
C VAL A 156 -4.16 28.40 29.56
N ARG A 157 -3.50 27.79 30.56
CA ARG A 157 -2.05 27.60 30.58
C ARG A 157 -1.57 26.78 29.38
N LEU A 158 -2.20 25.64 29.10
CA LEU A 158 -1.87 24.79 27.96
C LEU A 158 -2.06 25.53 26.63
N VAL A 159 -3.14 26.30 26.47
CA VAL A 159 -3.36 27.11 25.26
C VAL A 159 -2.26 28.16 25.08
N ARG A 160 -1.85 28.83 26.17
CA ARG A 160 -0.76 29.81 26.14
C ARG A 160 0.58 29.17 25.77
N GLU A 161 0.93 28.06 26.42
CA GLU A 161 2.15 27.30 26.13
C GLU A 161 2.16 26.77 24.70
N ALA A 162 1.03 26.20 24.24
CA ALA A 162 0.87 25.75 22.87
C ALA A 162 1.04 26.90 21.87
N LYS A 163 0.50 28.10 22.15
CA LYS A 163 0.67 29.28 21.29
C LYS A 163 2.14 29.73 21.20
N GLU A 164 2.87 29.68 22.30
CA GLU A 164 4.31 29.98 22.32
C GLU A 164 5.12 28.93 21.54
N HIS A 165 4.84 27.65 21.76
CA HIS A 165 5.46 26.56 21.01
C HIS A 165 5.14 26.65 19.52
N PHE A 166 3.91 26.98 19.15
CA PHE A 166 3.51 27.17 17.76
C PHE A 166 4.24 28.35 17.12
N LYS A 167 4.46 29.45 17.86
CA LYS A 167 5.27 30.58 17.39
C LYS A 167 6.73 30.17 17.15
N LYS A 168 7.32 29.38 18.05
CA LYS A 168 8.68 28.81 17.88
C LYS A 168 8.77 27.90 16.65
N VAL A 169 7.82 26.96 16.51
CA VAL A 169 7.76 26.05 15.36
C VAL A 169 7.60 26.83 14.05
N LYS A 170 6.73 27.83 14.01
CA LYS A 170 6.55 28.70 12.84
C LYS A 170 7.84 29.45 12.49
N SER A 171 8.54 29.99 13.49
CA SER A 171 9.84 30.67 13.28
C SER A 171 10.88 29.71 12.71
N ASN A 172 11.04 28.53 13.33
CA ASN A 172 11.98 27.51 12.89
C ASN A 172 11.66 27.00 11.48
N PHE A 173 10.36 26.85 11.16
CA PHE A 173 9.90 26.46 9.83
C PHE A 173 10.25 27.52 8.79
N ILE A 174 9.99 28.80 9.07
CA ILE A 174 10.33 29.92 8.17
C ILE A 174 11.84 29.97 7.97
N GLU A 175 12.63 29.90 9.03
CA GLU A 175 14.10 29.92 8.97
C GLU A 175 14.65 28.77 8.14
N ARG A 176 14.23 27.53 8.42
CA ARG A 176 14.66 26.35 7.64
C ARG A 176 14.23 26.44 6.18
N SER A 177 13.01 26.90 5.92
CA SER A 177 12.50 27.02 4.55
C SER A 177 13.25 28.11 3.78
N ALA A 178 13.53 29.25 4.42
CA ALA A 178 14.31 30.33 3.83
C ALA A 178 15.73 29.88 3.51
N THR A 179 16.41 29.17 4.44
CA THR A 179 17.75 28.61 4.20
C THR A 179 17.73 27.60 3.07
N ALA A 180 16.79 26.66 3.05
CA ALA A 180 16.68 25.66 1.98
C ALA A 180 16.43 26.30 0.60
N VAL A 181 15.54 27.30 0.53
CA VAL A 181 15.30 28.05 -0.71
C VAL A 181 16.54 28.82 -1.12
N SER A 182 17.21 29.52 -0.19
CA SER A 182 18.44 30.27 -0.46
C SER A 182 19.54 29.35 -0.98
N GLU A 183 19.78 28.21 -0.35
CA GLU A 183 20.79 27.24 -0.79
C GLU A 183 20.48 26.65 -2.17
N THR A 184 19.19 26.40 -2.45
CA THR A 184 18.76 25.87 -3.75
C THR A 184 18.94 26.93 -4.84
N VAL A 185 18.50 28.16 -4.60
CA VAL A 185 18.66 29.28 -5.54
C VAL A 185 20.15 29.57 -5.78
N ASP A 186 20.98 29.58 -4.74
CA ASP A 186 22.43 29.76 -4.88
C ASP A 186 23.08 28.66 -5.71
N LYS A 187 22.72 27.40 -5.48
CA LYS A 187 23.24 26.26 -6.25
C LYS A 187 22.84 26.34 -7.72
N VAL A 188 21.56 26.64 -7.99
CA VAL A 188 21.04 26.78 -9.35
C VAL A 188 21.71 27.96 -10.04
N LEU A 189 21.73 29.15 -9.42
CA LEU A 189 22.39 30.33 -9.99
C LEU A 189 23.88 30.10 -10.27
N LYS A 190 24.61 29.42 -9.37
CA LYS A 190 26.02 29.07 -9.63
C LYS A 190 26.16 28.12 -10.82
N GLY A 191 25.26 27.14 -10.96
CA GLY A 191 25.21 26.25 -12.11
C GLY A 191 24.95 27.02 -13.41
N GLU A 192 23.89 27.82 -13.45
CA GLU A 192 23.51 28.66 -14.60
C GLU A 192 24.61 29.67 -14.97
N ILE A 193 25.26 30.31 -13.99
CA ILE A 193 26.38 31.23 -14.26
C ILE A 193 27.59 30.48 -14.82
N ASN A 194 27.88 29.27 -14.36
CA ASN A 194 28.98 28.47 -14.89
C ASN A 194 28.67 28.02 -16.32
N GLN A 195 27.46 27.54 -16.58
CA GLN A 195 27.01 27.18 -17.92
C GLN A 195 27.05 28.38 -18.87
N LEU A 196 26.54 29.55 -18.44
CA LEU A 196 26.63 30.78 -19.22
C LEU A 196 28.08 31.17 -19.54
N LYS A 197 29.01 30.97 -18.60
CA LYS A 197 30.45 31.21 -18.85
C LYS A 197 31.01 30.23 -19.87
N GLU A 198 30.66 28.96 -19.78
CA GLU A 198 31.05 27.93 -20.75
C GLU A 198 30.52 28.27 -22.15
N ASP A 199 29.24 28.64 -22.26
CA ASP A 199 28.62 29.08 -23.51
C ASP A 199 29.32 30.32 -24.10
N ILE A 200 29.68 31.30 -23.27
CA ILE A 200 30.44 32.49 -23.70
C ILE A 200 31.84 32.09 -24.17
N GLU A 201 32.53 31.18 -23.49
CA GLU A 201 33.85 30.71 -23.91
C GLU A 201 33.78 29.93 -25.23
N GLU A 202 32.78 29.06 -25.40
CA GLU A 202 32.54 28.33 -26.64
C GLU A 202 32.25 29.31 -27.78
N ALA A 203 31.36 30.29 -27.56
CA ALA A 203 31.08 31.34 -28.54
C ALA A 203 32.34 32.13 -28.91
N ARG A 204 33.23 32.44 -27.95
CA ARG A 204 34.52 33.09 -28.21
C ARG A 204 35.47 32.21 -29.00
N LYS A 205 35.58 30.92 -28.67
CA LYS A 205 36.41 29.95 -29.41
C LYS A 205 35.91 29.79 -30.84
N ASN A 206 34.60 29.74 -31.03
CA ASN A 206 33.96 29.66 -32.35
C ASN A 206 34.18 30.94 -33.16
N ASP A 207 34.01 32.13 -32.57
CA ASP A 207 34.28 33.42 -33.24
C ASP A 207 35.77 33.55 -33.59
N PHE A 208 36.67 33.15 -32.69
CA PHE A 208 38.11 33.11 -32.95
C PHE A 208 38.47 32.14 -34.08
N GLY A 209 37.92 30.92 -34.05
CA GLY A 209 38.08 29.94 -35.12
C GLY A 209 37.56 30.44 -36.46
N ARG A 210 36.40 31.12 -36.46
CA ARG A 210 35.84 31.75 -37.66
C ARG A 210 36.75 32.86 -38.18
N LYS A 211 37.29 33.72 -37.33
CA LYS A 211 38.25 34.77 -37.71
C LYS A 211 39.55 34.20 -38.26
N ILE A 212 40.11 33.14 -37.66
CA ILE A 212 41.28 32.45 -38.21
C ILE A 212 40.95 31.85 -39.57
N PHE A 213 39.80 31.18 -39.71
CA PHE A 213 39.39 30.58 -40.98
C PHE A 213 39.15 31.63 -42.06
N GLU A 214 38.47 32.74 -41.73
CA GLU A 214 38.27 33.88 -42.64
C GLU A 214 39.61 34.50 -43.03
N ALA A 215 40.50 34.78 -42.09
CA ALA A 215 41.83 35.32 -42.36
C ALA A 215 42.67 34.36 -43.22
N PHE A 216 42.71 33.08 -42.87
CA PHE A 216 43.42 32.05 -43.64
C PHE A 216 42.81 31.89 -45.03
N SER A 217 41.49 31.86 -45.17
CA SER A 217 40.80 31.77 -46.47
C SER A 217 41.09 33.00 -47.33
N ASN A 218 41.12 34.20 -46.74
CA ASN A 218 41.44 35.43 -47.45
C ASN A 218 42.91 35.46 -47.88
N GLU A 219 43.85 35.07 -47.01
CA GLU A 219 45.28 34.97 -47.34
C GLU A 219 45.56 33.84 -48.35
N TYR A 220 44.95 32.66 -48.19
CA TYR A 220 45.07 31.56 -49.14
C TYR A 220 44.48 31.92 -50.51
N SER A 221 43.33 32.58 -50.53
CA SER A 221 42.75 33.07 -51.79
C SER A 221 43.62 34.19 -52.40
N GLY A 222 44.09 35.13 -51.60
CA GLY A 222 44.92 36.24 -52.04
C GLY A 222 46.32 35.83 -52.51
N SER A 223 46.93 34.83 -51.87
CA SER A 223 48.28 34.36 -52.18
C SER A 223 48.26 33.25 -53.24
N TYR A 224 47.46 32.20 -53.07
CA TYR A 224 47.49 31.03 -53.95
C TYR A 224 46.76 31.25 -55.29
N LEU A 225 45.69 32.07 -55.35
CA LEU A 225 45.15 32.47 -56.67
C LEU A 225 46.07 33.47 -57.37
N ASN A 226 46.78 34.32 -56.62
CA ASN A 226 47.69 35.28 -57.24
C ASN A 226 48.95 34.58 -57.76
N GLU A 227 49.49 33.59 -57.06
CA GLU A 227 50.51 32.66 -57.58
C GLU A 227 50.01 31.86 -58.78
N LYS A 228 48.75 31.39 -58.80
CA LYS A 228 48.15 30.79 -60.02
C LYS A 228 48.07 31.80 -61.16
N SER A 229 47.82 33.08 -60.88
CA SER A 229 47.76 34.12 -61.92
C SER A 229 49.15 34.47 -62.45
N GLU A 230 50.16 34.55 -61.58
CA GLU A 230 51.54 34.84 -61.94
C GLU A 230 52.21 33.65 -62.63
N SER A 231 52.01 32.43 -62.14
CA SER A 231 52.43 31.21 -62.81
C SER A 231 51.69 31.01 -64.14
N ALA A 232 50.40 31.32 -64.24
CA ALA A 232 49.68 31.30 -65.52
C ALA A 232 50.18 32.39 -66.50
N LYS A 233 50.55 33.57 -66.00
CA LYS A 233 51.19 34.62 -66.82
C LYS A 233 52.58 34.17 -67.28
N LEU A 234 53.38 33.57 -66.41
CA LEU A 234 54.70 33.01 -66.73
C LEU A 234 54.59 31.88 -67.75
N LEU A 235 53.63 30.95 -67.59
CA LEU A 235 53.36 29.90 -68.57
C LEU A 235 52.96 30.48 -69.93
N LYS A 236 52.08 31.50 -69.97
CA LYS A 236 51.76 32.20 -71.23
C LYS A 236 52.96 32.88 -71.86
N VAL A 237 53.85 33.48 -71.07
CA VAL A 237 55.09 34.07 -71.56
C VAL A 237 56.01 32.99 -72.14
N VAL A 238 56.14 31.85 -71.45
CA VAL A 238 56.92 30.69 -71.95
C VAL A 238 56.33 30.15 -73.25
N GLU A 239 55.01 29.95 -73.33
CA GLU A 239 54.34 29.52 -74.57
C GLU A 239 54.54 30.50 -75.74
N LEU A 240 54.47 31.81 -75.48
CA LEU A 240 54.76 32.83 -76.49
C LEU A 240 56.23 32.78 -76.92
N LYS A 241 57.16 32.58 -76.00
CA LYS A 241 58.60 32.45 -76.29
C LYS A 241 58.90 31.18 -77.08
N ASP A 242 58.24 30.07 -76.76
CA ASP A 242 58.38 28.81 -77.51
C ASP A 242 57.84 28.94 -78.94
N LYS A 243 56.70 29.64 -79.13
CA LYS A 243 56.21 29.98 -80.48
C LYS A 243 57.20 30.85 -81.24
N GLN A 244 57.71 31.91 -80.62
CA GLN A 244 58.73 32.78 -81.23
C GLN A 244 60.01 32.00 -81.58
N LEU A 245 60.44 31.07 -80.72
CA LEU A 245 61.59 30.21 -80.99
C LEU A 245 61.32 29.21 -82.11
N ALA A 246 60.12 28.64 -82.19
CA ALA A 246 59.73 27.75 -83.28
C ALA A 246 59.70 28.50 -84.62
N GLU A 247 59.12 29.70 -84.64
CA GLU A 247 59.11 30.58 -85.82
C GLU A 247 60.53 31.01 -86.21
N ALA A 248 61.37 31.40 -85.25
CA ALA A 248 62.76 31.77 -85.49
C ALA A 248 63.58 30.59 -86.02
N LYS A 249 63.38 29.37 -85.48
CA LYS A 249 64.02 28.14 -85.98
C LYS A 249 63.55 27.80 -87.39
N ALA A 250 62.26 27.94 -87.68
CA ALA A 250 61.71 27.73 -89.02
C ALA A 250 62.26 28.75 -90.02
N PHE A 251 62.38 30.02 -89.61
CA PHE A 251 62.98 31.07 -90.43
C PHE A 251 64.48 30.82 -90.65
N ALA A 252 65.23 30.44 -89.61
CA ALA A 252 66.64 30.09 -89.70
C ALA A 252 66.88 28.87 -90.60
N ALA A 253 66.01 27.85 -90.53
CA ALA A 253 66.08 26.70 -91.42
C ALA A 253 65.87 27.11 -92.89
N LYS A 254 64.85 27.94 -93.18
CA LYS A 254 64.63 28.48 -94.53
C LYS A 254 65.79 29.33 -95.02
N ALA A 255 66.33 30.20 -94.18
CA ALA A 255 67.49 31.03 -94.50
C ALA A 255 68.74 30.17 -94.77
N LYS A 256 68.96 29.11 -93.99
CA LYS A 256 70.05 28.15 -94.21
C LYS A 256 69.91 27.42 -95.54
N THR A 257 68.71 26.92 -95.87
CA THR A 257 68.47 26.27 -97.17
C THR A 257 68.67 27.21 -98.36
N LEU A 258 68.27 28.48 -98.25
CA LEU A 258 68.50 29.48 -99.29
C LEU A 258 69.98 29.82 -99.44
N ALA A 259 70.70 29.97 -98.32
CA ALA A 259 72.14 30.22 -98.34
C ALA A 259 72.92 29.03 -98.93
N GLU A 260 72.54 27.80 -98.59
CA GLU A 260 73.13 26.59 -99.16
C GLU A 260 72.86 26.49 -100.67
N ALA A 261 71.63 26.78 -101.12
CA ALA A 261 71.28 26.81 -102.54
C ALA A 261 72.12 27.85 -103.31
N GLN A 262 72.22 29.08 -102.79
CA GLN A 262 73.06 30.12 -103.40
C GLN A 262 74.55 29.77 -103.38
N ALA A 263 75.04 29.12 -102.33
CA ALA A 263 76.44 28.69 -102.25
C ALA A 263 76.77 27.58 -103.25
N VAL A 264 75.85 26.63 -103.49
CA VAL A 264 75.99 25.58 -104.51
C VAL A 264 75.99 26.20 -105.91
N GLU A 265 75.05 27.10 -106.20
CA GLU A 265 74.99 27.80 -107.49
C GLU A 265 76.27 28.60 -107.76
N LYS A 266 76.76 29.35 -106.76
CA LYS A 266 78.03 30.08 -106.87
C LYS A 266 79.22 29.14 -107.11
N LYS A 267 79.27 27.97 -106.45
CA LYS A 267 80.32 26.97 -106.69
C LYS A 267 80.27 26.44 -108.13
N GLN A 268 79.09 26.07 -108.62
CA GLN A 268 78.92 25.57 -109.99
C GLN A 268 79.35 26.61 -111.03
N ILE A 269 79.00 27.89 -110.84
CA ILE A 269 79.40 28.97 -111.73
C ILE A 269 80.93 29.18 -111.72
N VAL A 270 81.55 29.17 -110.54
CA VAL A 270 83.02 29.33 -110.41
C VAL A 270 83.76 28.14 -111.00
N GLU A 271 83.28 26.91 -110.77
CA GLU A 271 83.87 25.70 -111.34
C GLU A 271 83.74 25.66 -112.87
N ALA A 272 82.58 26.02 -113.42
CA ALA A 272 82.38 26.09 -114.87
C ALA A 272 83.34 27.13 -115.51
N ALA A 273 83.46 28.32 -114.92
CA ALA A 273 84.35 29.37 -115.42
C ALA A 273 85.84 28.98 -115.32
N ASN A 274 86.26 28.31 -114.25
CA ASN A 274 87.64 27.83 -114.09
C ASN A 274 87.95 26.67 -115.04
N ARG A 275 87.00 25.74 -115.23
CA ARG A 275 87.11 24.64 -116.19
C ARG A 275 87.36 25.15 -117.59
N GLU A 276 86.57 26.13 -118.01
CA GLU A 276 86.64 26.69 -119.35
C GLU A 276 87.99 27.39 -119.59
N LYS A 277 88.51 28.13 -118.59
CA LYS A 277 89.85 28.76 -118.67
C LYS A 277 90.97 27.74 -118.79
N ILE A 278 90.97 26.70 -117.95
CA ILE A 278 92.02 25.66 -117.96
C ILE A 278 91.95 24.85 -119.27
N MET A 279 90.75 24.46 -119.70
CA MET A 279 90.54 23.75 -120.96
C MET A 279 91.09 24.54 -122.15
N ARG A 280 90.70 25.82 -122.28
CA ARG A 280 91.20 26.68 -123.37
C ARG A 280 92.72 26.84 -123.34
N GLY A 281 93.31 26.98 -122.14
CA GLY A 281 94.75 27.11 -121.98
C GLY A 281 95.54 25.87 -122.39
N LEU A 282 95.02 24.67 -122.09
CA LEU A 282 95.68 23.41 -122.42
C LEU A 282 95.59 23.07 -123.91
N ILE A 283 94.46 23.33 -124.57
CA ILE A 283 94.29 22.96 -125.99
C ILE A 283 94.83 24.00 -126.98
N ALA A 284 95.00 25.26 -126.57
CA ALA A 284 95.45 26.34 -127.45
C ALA A 284 96.70 26.07 -128.32
N PRO A 285 97.77 25.39 -127.83
CA PRO A 285 98.96 25.12 -128.64
C PRO A 285 98.82 23.94 -129.62
N LEU A 286 97.71 23.20 -129.61
CA LEU A 286 97.46 22.06 -130.49
C LEU A 286 96.86 22.50 -131.84
N SER A 287 97.08 21.69 -132.89
CA SER A 287 96.39 21.89 -134.18
C SER A 287 94.90 21.55 -134.08
N LYS A 288 94.08 22.11 -134.98
CA LYS A 288 92.60 22.09 -134.87
C LYS A 288 92.00 20.69 -134.67
N ASP A 289 92.53 19.69 -135.36
CA ASP A 289 92.06 18.30 -135.27
C ASP A 289 92.48 17.65 -133.93
N GLN A 290 93.66 18.01 -133.42
CA GLN A 290 94.15 17.56 -132.11
C GLN A 290 93.39 18.23 -130.96
N GLN A 291 92.94 19.48 -131.14
CA GLN A 291 92.10 20.19 -130.16
C GLN A 291 90.76 19.50 -129.98
N GLU A 292 90.11 19.06 -131.07
CA GLU A 292 88.80 18.41 -131.01
C GLU A 292 88.89 17.03 -130.32
N ILE A 293 89.89 16.22 -130.69
CA ILE A 293 90.14 14.90 -130.06
C ILE A 293 90.46 15.06 -128.56
N MET A 294 91.29 16.05 -128.21
CA MET A 294 91.65 16.30 -126.82
C MET A 294 90.49 16.89 -126.01
N THR A 295 89.62 17.70 -126.63
CA THR A 295 88.43 18.25 -125.96
C THR A 295 87.44 17.13 -125.60
N ASP A 296 87.18 16.20 -126.51
CA ASP A 296 86.33 15.03 -126.25
C ASP A 296 86.90 14.13 -125.13
N LEU A 297 88.23 13.93 -125.11
CA LEU A 297 88.90 13.13 -124.08
C LEU A 297 88.88 13.79 -122.70
N LEU A 298 88.76 15.12 -122.64
CA LEU A 298 88.77 15.91 -121.40
C LEU A 298 87.37 16.35 -120.94
N GLU A 299 86.31 16.12 -121.71
CA GLU A 299 84.94 16.52 -121.39
C GLU A 299 84.44 15.92 -120.07
N SER A 300 84.79 14.66 -119.76
CA SER A 300 84.34 13.97 -118.55
C SER A 300 85.32 14.02 -117.37
N VAL A 301 86.41 14.80 -117.46
CA VAL A 301 87.48 14.84 -116.44
C VAL A 301 87.21 15.96 -115.43
N GLN A 302 87.44 15.76 -114.13
CA GLN A 302 87.32 16.81 -113.11
C GLN A 302 88.30 17.98 -113.37
N THR A 303 87.90 19.22 -113.05
CA THR A 303 88.68 20.45 -113.26
C THR A 303 90.14 20.34 -112.78
N ASP A 304 90.35 19.85 -111.57
CA ASP A 304 91.68 19.73 -110.95
C ASP A 304 92.57 18.68 -111.62
N ARG A 305 91.97 17.79 -112.43
CA ARG A 305 92.65 16.68 -113.12
C ARG A 305 92.80 16.93 -114.62
N LEU A 306 92.32 18.07 -115.12
CA LEU A 306 92.41 18.43 -116.54
C LEU A 306 93.85 18.42 -117.03
N GLN A 307 94.77 19.06 -116.32
CA GLN A 307 96.18 19.13 -116.72
C GLN A 307 96.87 17.76 -116.72
N LYS A 308 96.70 16.98 -115.65
CA LYS A 308 97.25 15.61 -115.58
C LYS A 308 96.68 14.69 -116.66
N SER A 309 95.41 14.86 -117.01
CA SER A 309 94.77 14.04 -118.04
C SER A 309 95.20 14.49 -119.43
N PHE A 310 95.34 15.79 -119.64
CA PHE A 310 95.91 16.36 -120.86
C PHE A 310 97.32 15.81 -121.11
N ASP A 311 98.22 15.91 -120.12
CA ASP A 311 99.60 15.40 -120.22
C ASP A 311 99.64 13.87 -120.46
N LYS A 312 98.68 13.12 -119.92
CA LYS A 312 98.58 11.67 -120.14
C LYS A 312 98.15 11.33 -121.56
N TYR A 313 97.20 12.07 -122.13
CA TYR A 313 96.69 11.81 -123.47
C TYR A 313 97.52 12.48 -124.57
N LEU A 314 98.33 13.49 -124.22
CA LEU A 314 99.16 14.25 -125.16
C LEU A 314 100.08 13.36 -126.02
N PRO A 315 100.84 12.37 -125.48
CA PRO A 315 101.67 11.49 -126.29
C PRO A 315 100.84 10.64 -127.26
N SER A 316 99.68 10.14 -126.80
CA SER A 316 98.79 9.33 -127.65
C SER A 316 98.10 10.13 -128.77
N VAL A 317 97.99 11.46 -128.62
CA VAL A 317 97.42 12.37 -129.62
C VAL A 317 98.51 12.91 -130.58
N ILE A 318 99.76 13.02 -130.14
CA ILE A 318 100.90 13.47 -130.96
C ILE A 318 101.51 12.32 -131.78
N ASP A 319 101.73 11.14 -131.18
CA ASP A 319 102.42 10.00 -131.81
C ASP A 319 101.52 9.12 -132.71
N GLY A 320 100.34 9.63 -133.09
CA GLY A 320 99.50 9.04 -134.14
C GLY A 320 98.95 7.63 -133.86
N GLN A 321 99.14 7.09 -132.65
CA GLN A 321 98.59 5.79 -132.23
C GLN A 321 97.64 5.98 -131.05
N SER A 322 96.40 6.36 -131.37
CA SER A 322 95.29 6.35 -130.42
C SER A 322 94.30 5.23 -130.82
N PRO A 323 93.97 4.26 -129.94
CA PRO A 323 92.87 3.34 -130.18
C PRO A 323 91.53 4.08 -130.10
N ALA A 324 90.67 3.82 -131.09
CA ALA A 324 89.43 4.52 -131.35
C ALA A 324 88.34 4.40 -130.27
N LYS A 325 87.62 5.52 -130.12
CA LYS A 325 86.20 5.71 -129.75
C LYS A 325 85.52 4.54 -129.03
N ARG A 326 85.30 4.69 -127.72
CA ARG A 326 84.22 4.02 -126.98
C ARG A 326 83.42 5.05 -126.19
N LYS A 327 82.35 5.57 -126.80
CA LYS A 327 81.26 6.28 -126.11
C LYS A 327 80.45 5.24 -125.33
N ALA A 328 80.52 5.27 -124.01
CA ALA A 328 79.54 4.60 -123.15
C ALA A 328 78.42 5.59 -122.85
N ILE A 329 77.21 5.22 -123.27
CA ILE A 329 75.95 5.95 -123.11
C ILE A 329 75.48 5.75 -121.65
N LEU A 330 75.24 6.84 -120.93
CA LEU A 330 74.63 6.84 -119.61
C LEU A 330 73.13 6.57 -119.76
N SER A 331 72.59 5.56 -119.08
CA SER A 331 71.14 5.36 -118.97
C SER A 331 70.62 6.08 -117.72
N GLU A 332 69.71 7.01 -117.92
CA GLU A 332 68.94 7.67 -116.86
C GLU A 332 67.95 6.67 -116.23
N GLY A 333 67.92 6.61 -114.90
CA GLY A 333 66.87 5.96 -114.13
C GLY A 333 66.00 7.03 -113.47
N THR A 334 64.79 7.21 -114.00
CA THR A 334 63.74 8.09 -113.48
C THR A 334 63.18 7.61 -112.14
N GLU A 335 62.99 8.55 -111.21
CA GLU A 335 62.22 8.41 -109.97
C GLU A 335 60.76 7.99 -110.24
N VAL A 336 60.17 7.24 -109.30
CA VAL A 336 58.72 7.32 -109.02
C VAL A 336 58.47 7.21 -107.52
N THR A 337 57.70 8.17 -107.04
CA THR A 337 57.16 8.42 -105.70
C THR A 337 55.88 7.61 -105.42
N GLY A 338 55.47 7.52 -104.15
CA GLY A 338 54.18 6.92 -103.80
C GLY A 338 53.72 7.17 -102.37
N ASN A 339 53.04 8.29 -102.15
CA ASN A 339 52.32 8.69 -100.94
C ASN A 339 51.07 7.82 -100.70
N ARG A 340 50.66 7.64 -99.42
CA ARG A 340 49.26 7.30 -99.09
C ARG A 340 48.83 7.90 -97.75
N GLU A 341 47.83 8.77 -97.81
CA GLU A 341 47.11 9.41 -96.70
C GLU A 341 45.88 8.59 -96.21
N LYS A 342 45.33 9.08 -95.08
CA LYS A 342 43.97 8.96 -94.47
C LYS A 342 43.94 8.09 -93.19
N THR A 343 43.21 8.41 -92.11
CA THR A 343 42.03 9.27 -91.89
C THR A 343 41.85 9.59 -90.39
N THR A 344 41.14 10.68 -90.12
CA THR A 344 40.61 11.24 -88.86
C THR A 344 39.59 10.37 -88.11
N THR A 345 39.49 10.56 -86.78
CA THR A 345 38.18 10.64 -86.06
C THR A 345 38.29 11.52 -84.81
N HIS A 346 37.52 12.60 -84.80
CA HIS A 346 37.12 13.36 -83.62
C HIS A 346 35.93 12.66 -82.92
N VAL A 347 35.89 12.69 -81.59
CA VAL A 347 34.64 12.69 -80.82
C VAL A 347 34.63 13.91 -79.90
N LYS A 348 33.50 14.62 -79.92
CA LYS A 348 33.18 15.86 -79.22
C LYS A 348 32.77 15.61 -77.75
N ALA A 349 32.90 16.69 -76.99
CA ALA A 349 32.25 17.11 -75.73
C ALA A 349 30.96 16.39 -75.28
N ASP A 350 30.75 16.25 -73.95
CA ASP A 350 29.93 17.23 -73.21
C ASP A 350 30.00 17.11 -71.68
N GLU A 351 30.02 18.27 -71.01
CA GLU A 351 29.76 18.49 -69.58
C GLU A 351 28.23 18.46 -69.31
N SER A 352 27.80 18.26 -68.05
CA SER A 352 26.52 18.73 -67.44
C SER A 352 25.50 17.73 -66.83
N ASN A 353 25.54 16.41 -67.08
CA ASN A 353 24.34 15.59 -66.80
C ASN A 353 24.16 14.97 -65.39
N VAL A 354 25.08 15.12 -64.43
CA VAL A 354 24.95 14.41 -63.13
C VAL A 354 24.34 15.28 -62.03
N LEU A 355 24.48 16.60 -62.11
CA LEU A 355 23.95 17.54 -61.11
C LEU A 355 22.43 17.78 -61.29
N ASP A 356 21.92 17.72 -62.52
CA ASP A 356 20.51 18.00 -62.81
C ASP A 356 19.60 16.79 -62.61
N ILE A 357 20.12 15.56 -62.76
CA ILE A 357 19.35 14.33 -62.47
C ILE A 357 19.09 14.18 -60.96
N ARG A 358 20.01 14.62 -60.10
CA ARG A 358 19.81 14.51 -58.66
C ARG A 358 18.83 15.56 -58.12
N ARG A 359 18.77 16.74 -58.77
CA ARG A 359 17.75 17.76 -58.48
C ARG A 359 16.33 17.39 -58.95
N LEU A 360 16.20 16.62 -60.04
CA LEU A 360 14.88 16.21 -60.55
C LEU A 360 14.25 15.02 -59.80
N ALA A 361 15.02 14.23 -59.05
CA ALA A 361 14.54 13.04 -58.36
C ALA A 361 14.04 13.27 -56.91
N GLY A 362 14.03 14.50 -56.41
CA GLY A 362 13.37 14.86 -55.14
C GLY A 362 13.93 14.19 -53.87
N LEU A 363 15.25 13.94 -53.82
CA LEU A 363 15.96 13.46 -52.64
C LEU A 363 17.05 14.49 -52.27
N ASN A 364 16.94 15.08 -51.07
CA ASN A 364 17.92 16.04 -50.53
C ASN A 364 19.33 15.45 -50.43
#